data_AF-A0A3D0LEB5-F1
#
_entry.id   AF-A0A3D0LEB5-F1
#
_cell.length_a   1.000
_cell.length_b   1.000
_cell.length_c   1.000
_cell.angle_alpha   90.00
_cell.angle_beta   90.00
_cell.angle_gamma   90.00
#
_symmetry.space_group_name_H-M   'P 1'
#
loop_
_entity.id
_entity.type
_entity.pdbx_description
1 polymer ?
#
loop_
_entity_poly.entity_id
_entity_poly.type
_entity_poly.pdbx_seq_one_letter_code
_entity_poly.pdbx_strand_id
1 'polypeptide(L)'
;MKYLRQFGIILFISLLGEALHALLPLPVPASIYGIILLFIGLCTKVIPLSSVEETGKFLIEIMPVMFIPAAVGLINVWSVIKNVWVQYLIVTVASTCIVMGISGVITQLVVRHSKGGKVIIPGSQADDGIVLDDAVYGENGETDNASSDERLKTTGISDSRDIIGAVKDEEVDS
;
A
#
# COMPACT_ATOMS: atom_id res chain seq x y z
N MET A 1 -27.63 14.39 -20.42
CA MET A 1 -27.71 15.03 -19.08
C MET A 1 -27.17 14.18 -17.93
N LYS A 2 -26.52 13.02 -18.18
CA LYS A 2 -25.98 12.19 -17.09
C LYS A 2 -24.83 12.89 -16.36
N TYR A 3 -23.84 13.42 -17.08
CA TYR A 3 -22.72 14.19 -16.53
C TYR A 3 -23.14 15.33 -15.60
N LEU A 4 -24.15 16.13 -16.00
CA LEU A 4 -24.60 17.25 -15.19
C LEU A 4 -25.21 16.80 -13.85
N ARG A 5 -25.94 15.68 -13.84
CA ARG A 5 -26.52 15.10 -12.62
C ARG A 5 -25.43 14.54 -11.70
N GLN A 6 -24.50 13.78 -12.25
CA GLN A 6 -23.38 13.22 -11.50
C GLN A 6 -22.47 14.33 -10.93
N PHE A 7 -22.20 15.36 -11.73
CA PHE A 7 -21.46 16.55 -11.30
C PHE A 7 -22.18 17.29 -10.17
N GLY A 8 -23.51 17.45 -10.28
CA GLY A 8 -24.33 18.05 -9.24
C GLY A 8 -24.26 17.29 -7.91
N ILE A 9 -24.20 15.95 -7.95
CA ILE A 9 -24.02 15.11 -6.76
C ILE A 9 -22.66 15.36 -6.11
N ILE A 10 -21.59 15.38 -6.91
CA ILE A 10 -20.23 15.66 -6.42
C ILE A 10 -20.16 17.06 -5.80
N LEU A 11 -20.71 18.08 -6.47
CA LEU A 11 -20.77 19.44 -5.93
C LEU A 11 -21.59 19.55 -4.65
N PHE A 12 -22.73 18.88 -4.59
CA PHE A 12 -23.58 18.90 -3.40
C PHE A 12 -22.83 18.32 -2.19
N ILE A 13 -22.10 17.22 -2.37
CA ILE A 13 -21.30 16.59 -1.32
C ILE A 13 -20.12 17.46 -0.92
N SER A 14 -19.43 18.10 -1.88
CA SER A 14 -18.36 19.05 -1.59
C SER A 14 -18.87 20.24 -0.77
N LEU A 15 -20.06 20.76 -1.09
CA LEU A 15 -20.69 21.85 -0.34
C LEU A 15 -21.12 21.41 1.06
N LEU A 16 -21.61 20.17 1.20
CA LEU A 16 -21.88 19.56 2.50
C LEU A 16 -20.60 19.40 3.34
N GLY A 17 -19.49 19.03 2.71
CA GLY A 17 -18.18 18.93 3.36
C GLY A 17 -17.69 20.28 3.89
N GLU A 18 -17.86 21.35 3.12
CA GLU A 18 -17.57 22.72 3.55
C GLU A 18 -18.47 23.17 4.71
N ALA A 19 -19.78 22.87 4.63
CA ALA A 19 -20.72 23.17 5.70
C ALA A 19 -20.38 22.41 7.00
N LEU A 20 -19.94 21.16 6.89
CA LEU A 20 -19.47 20.36 8.02
C LEU A 20 -18.17 20.92 8.62
N HIS A 21 -17.23 21.33 7.78
CA HIS A 21 -15.99 21.96 8.21
C HIS A 21 -16.25 23.28 8.96
N ALA A 22 -17.21 24.08 8.50
CA ALA A 22 -17.62 25.31 9.18
C ALA A 22 -18.26 25.05 10.56
N LEU A 23 -18.93 23.90 10.75
CA LEU A 23 -19.55 23.53 12.02
C LEU A 23 -18.57 22.85 13.00
N LEU A 24 -17.63 22.07 12.48
CA LEU A 24 -16.59 21.36 13.22
C LEU A 24 -15.22 21.84 12.71
N PRO A 25 -14.67 22.95 13.23
CA PRO A 25 -13.40 23.52 12.79
C PRO A 25 -12.22 22.70 13.34
N LEU A 26 -12.08 21.46 12.87
CA LEU A 26 -10.86 20.67 13.05
C LEU A 26 -9.78 21.18 12.07
N PRO A 27 -8.48 20.99 12.38
CA PRO A 27 -7.37 21.41 11.51
C PRO A 27 -7.21 20.54 10.25
N VAL A 28 -8.32 20.06 9.68
CA VAL A 28 -8.35 19.25 8.46
C VAL A 28 -9.10 19.99 7.35
N PRO A 29 -8.62 19.95 6.10
CA PRO A 29 -9.29 20.62 4.98
C PRO A 29 -10.71 20.09 4.74
N ALA A 30 -11.61 20.96 4.28
CA ALA A 30 -12.99 20.62 3.88
C ALA A 30 -13.06 19.43 2.89
N SER A 31 -12.07 19.30 2.01
CA SER A 31 -11.97 18.19 1.04
C SER A 31 -12.00 16.80 1.71
N ILE A 32 -11.38 16.65 2.89
CA ILE A 32 -11.36 15.36 3.60
C ILE A 32 -12.78 14.99 4.06
N TYR A 33 -13.55 15.95 4.57
CA TYR A 33 -14.96 15.73 4.94
C TYR A 33 -15.80 15.31 3.73
N GLY A 34 -15.60 15.97 2.58
CA GLY A 34 -16.29 15.63 1.34
C GLY A 34 -16.03 14.19 0.89
N ILE A 35 -14.77 13.73 0.96
CA ILE A 35 -14.41 12.34 0.63
C ILE A 35 -15.05 11.35 1.61
N ILE A 36 -15.00 11.63 2.92
CA ILE A 36 -15.63 10.77 3.93
C ILE A 36 -17.14 10.68 3.70
N LEU A 37 -17.80 11.80 3.39
CA LEU A 37 -19.24 11.85 3.17
C LEU A 37 -19.65 11.10 1.90
N LEU A 38 -18.89 11.28 0.81
CA LEU A 38 -19.08 10.50 -0.42
C LEU A 38 -18.88 9.01 -0.16
N PHE A 39 -17.82 8.64 0.59
CA PHE A 39 -17.51 7.26 0.92
C PHE A 39 -18.61 6.60 1.73
N ILE A 40 -19.14 7.27 2.77
CA ILE A 40 -20.28 6.80 3.55
C ILE A 40 -21.51 6.63 2.64
N GLY A 41 -21.80 7.61 1.78
CA GLY A 41 -22.92 7.54 0.83
C GLY A 41 -22.82 6.36 -0.15
N LEU A 42 -21.59 6.00 -0.53
CA LEU A 42 -21.29 4.83 -1.37
C LEU A 42 -21.45 3.51 -0.58
N CYS A 43 -20.96 3.46 0.67
CA CYS A 43 -21.13 2.31 1.57
C CYS A 43 -22.59 2.02 1.89
N THR A 44 -23.40 3.06 2.15
CA THR A 44 -24.84 2.93 2.42
C THR A 44 -25.65 2.65 1.13
N LYS A 45 -25.00 2.58 -0.05
CA LYS A 45 -25.64 2.42 -1.37
C LYS A 45 -26.69 3.50 -1.71
N VAL A 46 -26.75 4.59 -0.95
CA VAL A 46 -27.61 5.75 -1.23
C VAL A 46 -27.20 6.38 -2.56
N ILE A 47 -25.89 6.40 -2.81
CA ILE A 47 -25.30 6.88 -4.06
C ILE A 47 -24.70 5.67 -4.77
N PRO A 48 -25.30 5.17 -5.88
CA PRO A 48 -24.68 4.11 -6.64
C PRO A 48 -23.42 4.63 -7.33
N LEU A 49 -22.35 3.83 -7.37
CA LEU A 49 -21.05 4.20 -7.97
C LEU A 49 -21.20 4.74 -9.40
N SER A 50 -22.09 4.13 -10.18
CA SER A 50 -22.42 4.56 -11.55
C SER A 50 -22.97 5.98 -11.67
N SER A 51 -23.39 6.61 -10.56
CA SER A 51 -23.86 8.00 -10.51
C SER A 51 -22.77 9.02 -10.21
N VAL A 52 -21.52 8.60 -10.00
CA VAL A 52 -20.39 9.53 -9.81
C VAL A 52 -19.16 9.12 -10.61
N GLU A 53 -19.06 7.88 -11.06
CA GLU A 53 -17.86 7.32 -11.70
C GLU A 53 -17.47 8.01 -13.02
N GLU A 54 -18.38 8.16 -13.98
CA GLU A 54 -18.06 8.78 -15.29
C GLU A 54 -17.57 10.22 -15.11
N THR A 55 -18.28 11.00 -14.30
CA THR A 55 -17.92 12.40 -14.04
C THR A 55 -16.67 12.51 -13.17
N GLY A 56 -16.49 11.65 -12.18
CA GLY A 56 -15.27 11.60 -11.38
C GLY A 56 -14.04 11.31 -12.24
N LYS A 57 -14.13 10.34 -13.16
CA LYS A 57 -13.06 10.05 -14.14
C LYS A 57 -12.75 11.27 -15.01
N PHE A 58 -13.78 11.93 -15.54
CA PHE A 58 -13.62 13.16 -16.32
C PHE A 58 -12.95 14.29 -15.51
N LEU A 59 -13.35 14.48 -14.24
CA LEU A 59 -12.76 15.47 -13.33
C LEU A 59 -11.27 15.18 -13.04
N ILE A 60 -10.91 13.91 -12.90
CA ILE A 60 -9.51 13.48 -12.73
C ILE A 60 -8.71 13.72 -14.01
N GLU A 61 -9.31 13.49 -15.18
CA GLU A 61 -8.65 13.71 -16.48
C GLU A 61 -8.31 15.19 -16.73
N ILE A 62 -9.16 16.12 -16.27
CA ILE A 62 -8.91 17.58 -16.40
C ILE A 62 -8.06 18.15 -15.25
N MET A 63 -7.79 17.39 -14.19
CA MET A 63 -6.99 17.83 -13.03
C MET A 63 -5.60 18.37 -13.42
N PRO A 64 -4.82 17.78 -14.35
CA PRO A 64 -3.57 18.35 -14.83
C PRO A 64 -3.72 19.75 -15.44
N VAL A 65 -4.80 20.00 -16.18
CA VAL A 65 -5.08 21.31 -16.80
C VAL A 65 -5.38 22.36 -15.72
N MET A 66 -6.07 21.96 -14.64
CA MET A 66 -6.31 22.83 -13.48
C MET A 66 -5.04 23.22 -12.71
N PHE A 67 -3.92 22.52 -12.90
CA PHE A 67 -2.63 22.90 -12.30
C PHE A 67 -1.86 23.96 -13.10
N ILE A 68 -2.21 24.20 -14.36
CA ILE A 68 -1.52 25.20 -15.20
C ILE A 68 -1.58 26.60 -14.55
N PRO A 69 -2.73 27.12 -14.07
CA PRO A 69 -2.80 28.42 -13.41
C PRO A 69 -1.97 28.48 -12.11
N ALA A 70 -1.98 27.40 -11.33
CA ALA A 70 -1.18 27.30 -10.11
C ALA A 70 0.33 27.35 -10.42
N ALA A 71 0.77 26.67 -11.49
CA ALA A 71 2.14 26.68 -11.95
C ALA A 71 2.57 28.06 -12.46
N VAL A 72 1.72 28.75 -13.21
CA VAL A 72 2.00 30.14 -13.65
C VAL A 72 2.09 31.09 -12.45
N GLY A 73 1.22 30.92 -11.44
CA GLY A 73 1.29 31.67 -10.19
C GLY A 73 2.62 31.49 -9.44
N LEU A 74 3.23 30.30 -9.52
CA LEU A 74 4.52 30.00 -8.92
C LEU A 74 5.67 30.84 -9.51
N ILE A 75 5.57 31.22 -10.79
CA ILE A 75 6.59 32.04 -11.46
C ILE A 75 6.75 33.39 -10.76
N ASN A 76 5.67 33.96 -10.22
CA ASN A 76 5.69 35.24 -9.50
C ASN A 76 6.54 35.20 -8.23
N VAL A 77 6.68 34.03 -7.61
CA VAL A 77 7.49 33.80 -6.39
C VAL A 77 8.82 33.09 -6.68
N TRP A 78 9.15 32.88 -7.96
CA TRP A 78 10.34 32.15 -8.39
C TRP A 78 11.65 32.74 -7.85
N SER A 79 11.73 34.06 -7.69
CA SER A 79 12.94 34.72 -7.17
C SER A 79 13.28 34.32 -5.74
N VAL A 80 12.30 33.89 -4.94
CA VAL A 80 12.52 33.39 -3.57
C VAL A 80 12.91 31.90 -3.62
N ILE A 81 12.20 31.13 -4.46
CA ILE A 81 12.38 29.69 -4.60
C ILE A 81 13.74 29.33 -5.21
N LYS A 82 14.24 30.10 -6.18
CA LYS A 82 15.51 29.79 -6.90
C LYS A 82 16.74 29.68 -6.00
N ASN A 83 16.71 30.24 -4.79
CA ASN A 83 17.83 30.16 -3.86
C ASN A 83 17.86 28.85 -3.07
N VAL A 84 16.72 28.16 -2.96
CA VAL A 84 16.52 26.98 -2.09
C VAL A 84 15.85 25.80 -2.80
N TRP A 85 15.62 25.87 -4.11
CA TRP A 85 14.93 24.84 -4.88
C TRP A 85 15.56 23.44 -4.76
N VAL A 86 16.90 23.36 -4.65
CA VAL A 86 17.61 22.09 -4.43
C VAL A 86 17.25 21.48 -3.09
N GLN A 87 17.14 22.28 -2.03
CA GLN A 87 16.71 21.82 -0.71
C GLN A 87 15.28 21.30 -0.76
N TYR A 88 14.36 22.01 -1.44
CA TYR A 88 12.98 21.54 -1.63
C TYR A 88 12.92 20.22 -2.40
N LEU A 89 13.73 20.05 -3.44
CA LEU A 89 13.77 18.82 -4.22
C LEU A 89 14.23 17.64 -3.36
N ILE A 90 15.32 17.82 -2.60
CA ILE A 90 15.84 16.79 -1.69
C ILE A 90 14.79 16.43 -0.63
N VAL A 91 14.21 17.43 0.05
CA VAL A 91 13.20 17.19 1.09
C VAL A 91 11.96 16.49 0.53
N THR A 92 11.50 16.87 -0.67
CA THR A 92 10.33 16.25 -1.32
C THR A 92 10.59 14.78 -1.65
N VAL A 93 11.73 14.46 -2.27
CA VAL A 93 12.08 13.08 -2.61
C VAL A 93 12.30 12.26 -1.34
N ALA A 94 13.10 12.77 -0.41
CA ALA A 94 13.40 12.07 0.84
C ALA A 94 12.13 11.80 1.67
N SER A 95 11.26 12.80 1.86
CA SER A 95 10.00 12.62 2.59
C SER A 95 9.06 11.63 1.89
N THR A 96 8.97 11.67 0.56
CA THR A 96 8.16 10.70 -0.20
C THR A 96 8.68 9.28 -0.01
N CYS A 97 9.99 9.05 -0.14
CA CYS A 97 10.60 7.73 0.08
C CYS A 97 10.40 7.25 1.52
N ILE A 98 10.56 8.13 2.51
CA ILE A 98 10.37 7.80 3.93
C ILE A 98 8.90 7.44 4.21
N VAL A 99 7.95 8.26 3.78
CA VAL A 99 6.51 8.01 3.98
C VAL A 99 6.10 6.71 3.30
N MET A 100 6.57 6.45 2.08
CA MET A 100 6.28 5.22 1.35
C MET A 100 6.89 3.98 2.03
N GLY A 101 8.13 4.09 2.51
CA GLY A 101 8.79 3.01 3.26
C GLY A 101 8.09 2.69 4.58
N ILE A 102 7.78 3.71 5.38
CA ILE A 102 7.08 3.55 6.66
C ILE A 102 5.67 2.98 6.44
N SER A 103 4.91 3.52 5.49
CA SER A 103 3.57 3.02 5.16
C SER A 103 3.60 1.55 4.71
N GLY A 104 4.59 1.18 3.89
CA GLY A 104 4.81 -0.19 3.46
C GLY A 104 5.13 -1.13 4.61
N VAL A 105 6.07 -0.75 5.49
CA VAL A 105 6.44 -1.54 6.67
C VAL A 105 5.25 -1.71 7.63
N ILE A 106 4.50 -0.64 7.91
CA ILE A 106 3.31 -0.71 8.76
C ILE A 106 2.29 -1.68 8.16
N THR A 107 2.03 -1.59 6.87
CA THR A 107 1.10 -2.50 6.17
C THR A 107 1.57 -3.96 6.27
N GLN A 108 2.85 -4.22 6.02
CA GLN A 108 3.43 -5.56 6.13
C GLN A 108 3.36 -6.10 7.56
N LEU A 109 3.59 -5.25 8.58
CA LEU A 109 3.46 -5.64 9.98
C LEU A 109 2.02 -6.00 10.37
N VAL A 110 1.03 -5.23 9.91
CA VAL A 110 -0.40 -5.50 10.16
C VAL A 110 -0.81 -6.82 9.49
N VAL A 111 -0.40 -7.04 8.24
CA VAL A 111 -0.70 -8.28 7.51
C VAL A 111 -0.02 -9.49 8.16
N ARG A 112 1.23 -9.37 8.60
CA ARG A 112 1.99 -10.45 9.26
C ARG A 112 1.41 -10.82 10.63
N HIS A 113 0.86 -9.87 11.38
CA HIS A 113 0.12 -10.15 12.62
C HIS A 113 -1.29 -10.71 12.36
N SER A 114 -1.85 -10.49 11.16
CA SER A 114 -3.12 -11.06 10.72
C SER A 114 -2.94 -12.43 10.01
N LYS A 115 -1.96 -13.24 10.42
CA LYS A 115 -1.77 -14.64 9.98
C LYS A 115 -2.85 -15.63 10.51
N GLY A 116 -4.10 -15.15 10.66
CA GLY A 116 -5.25 -15.97 11.04
C GLY A 116 -6.55 -15.64 10.31
N GLY A 117 -6.57 -14.68 9.38
CA GLY A 117 -7.78 -14.28 8.66
C GLY A 117 -7.61 -14.41 7.15
N LYS A 118 -8.39 -15.30 6.52
CA LYS A 118 -8.55 -15.32 5.05
C LYS A 118 -8.97 -13.93 4.58
N VAL A 119 -8.07 -13.22 3.91
CA VAL A 119 -8.42 -12.00 3.17
C VAL A 119 -9.11 -12.45 1.88
N ILE A 120 -10.44 -12.48 1.90
CA ILE A 120 -11.24 -12.65 0.69
C ILE A 120 -11.27 -11.27 0.01
N ILE A 121 -10.70 -11.16 -1.20
CA ILE A 121 -10.81 -9.98 -2.04
C ILE A 121 -12.09 -10.13 -2.88
N PRO A 122 -13.20 -9.41 -2.57
CA PRO A 122 -14.39 -9.44 -3.41
C PRO A 122 -14.14 -8.66 -4.71
N GLY A 123 -14.19 -9.35 -5.85
CA GLY A 123 -14.17 -8.73 -7.18
C GLY A 123 -12.98 -9.09 -8.08
N SER A 124 -12.06 -9.96 -7.66
CA SER A 124 -11.12 -10.59 -8.60
C SER A 124 -11.77 -11.82 -9.21
N GLN A 125 -12.42 -11.61 -10.35
CA GLN A 125 -12.81 -12.71 -11.23
C GLN A 125 -11.54 -13.27 -11.85
N ALA A 126 -10.96 -14.26 -11.18
CA ALA A 126 -10.03 -15.23 -11.74
C ALA A 126 -10.53 -16.61 -11.29
N ASP A 127 -11.63 -17.02 -11.92
CA ASP A 127 -11.85 -18.42 -12.28
C ASP A 127 -10.72 -18.75 -13.26
N ASP A 128 -9.65 -19.35 -12.71
CA ASP A 128 -8.62 -20.16 -13.35
C ASP A 128 -7.53 -20.34 -12.28
N GLY A 129 -7.38 -21.56 -11.77
CA GLY A 129 -6.50 -21.86 -10.65
C GLY A 129 -5.06 -21.40 -10.87
N ILE A 130 -4.70 -20.27 -10.25
CA ILE A 130 -3.35 -19.99 -9.83
C ILE A 130 -3.34 -20.22 -8.33
N VAL A 131 -2.95 -21.44 -7.95
CA VAL A 131 -2.35 -21.68 -6.64
C VAL A 131 -1.12 -20.76 -6.63
N LEU A 132 -1.23 -19.64 -5.92
CA LEU A 132 -0.04 -18.88 -5.57
C LEU A 132 0.69 -19.75 -4.56
N ASP A 133 1.59 -20.57 -5.10
CA ASP A 133 2.59 -21.32 -4.35
C ASP A 133 3.26 -20.36 -3.36
N ASP A 134 3.33 -20.75 -2.10
CA ASP A 134 3.91 -20.01 -0.97
C ASP A 134 5.43 -19.76 -1.13
N ALA A 135 5.97 -19.79 -2.35
CA ALA A 135 7.39 -19.70 -2.69
C ALA A 135 7.89 -18.28 -3.00
N VAL A 136 7.02 -17.26 -3.06
CA VAL A 136 7.45 -15.86 -3.31
C VAL A 136 7.64 -15.04 -2.01
N TYR A 137 7.37 -15.65 -0.85
CA TYR A 137 7.73 -15.10 0.46
C TYR A 137 8.70 -16.03 1.20
N GLY A 138 9.75 -16.45 0.50
CA GLY A 138 10.91 -17.09 1.10
C GLY A 138 12.02 -16.08 1.35
N GLU A 139 12.06 -15.46 2.53
CA GLU A 139 13.34 -15.23 3.19
C GLU A 139 13.15 -15.12 4.70
N ASN A 140 14.07 -15.79 5.39
CA ASN A 140 14.35 -15.79 6.83
C ASN A 140 13.57 -16.85 7.62
N GLY A 141 14.03 -18.09 7.44
CA GLY A 141 13.84 -19.16 8.40
C GLY A 141 14.38 -18.74 9.77
N GLU A 142 13.44 -18.52 10.68
CA GLU A 142 13.65 -18.60 12.12
C GLU A 142 14.09 -20.04 12.43
N THR A 143 15.39 -20.28 12.66
CA THR A 143 15.85 -21.52 13.28
C THR A 143 15.72 -21.40 14.79
N ASP A 144 14.50 -21.46 15.30
CA ASP A 144 14.22 -21.69 16.71
C ASP A 144 14.17 -23.22 16.97
N ASN A 145 15.37 -23.77 17.22
CA ASN A 145 15.73 -24.51 18.44
C ASN A 145 14.63 -25.27 19.25
N ALA A 146 13.77 -26.08 18.64
CA ALA A 146 12.85 -26.91 19.44
C ALA A 146 12.59 -28.34 18.95
N SER A 147 13.49 -28.92 18.14
CA SER A 147 13.31 -30.31 17.65
C SER A 147 14.60 -31.14 17.57
N SER A 148 15.77 -30.55 17.87
CA SER A 148 17.06 -31.25 17.77
C SER A 148 17.44 -32.07 19.01
N ASP A 149 16.76 -31.92 20.14
CA ASP A 149 17.20 -32.52 21.41
C ASP A 149 16.69 -33.95 21.66
N GLU A 150 15.72 -34.43 20.89
CA GLU A 150 15.18 -35.81 21.03
C GLU A 150 15.80 -36.81 20.04
N ARG A 151 16.59 -36.33 19.07
CA ARG A 151 17.25 -37.19 18.06
C ARG A 151 18.75 -37.39 18.26
N LEU A 152 19.37 -36.66 19.18
CA LEU A 152 20.82 -36.72 19.46
C LEU A 152 21.21 -37.67 20.61
N LYS A 153 20.26 -38.37 21.25
CA LYS A 153 20.57 -39.39 22.26
C LYS A 153 20.63 -40.83 21.72
N THR A 154 20.23 -41.10 20.48
CA THR A 154 20.15 -42.48 19.93
C THR A 154 21.33 -42.88 19.05
N THR A 155 22.21 -41.96 18.69
CA THR A 155 23.42 -42.26 17.92
C THR A 155 24.60 -41.64 18.63
N GLY A 156 25.25 -42.45 19.48
CA GLY A 156 26.45 -42.09 20.22
C GLY A 156 27.64 -41.91 19.29
N ILE A 157 27.73 -40.74 18.66
CA ILE A 157 28.86 -40.35 17.81
C ILE A 157 29.29 -38.97 18.27
N SER A 158 30.39 -38.96 19.01
CA SER A 158 31.07 -37.80 19.56
C SER A 158 32.37 -37.64 18.77
N ASP A 159 32.47 -36.58 17.99
CA ASP A 159 33.68 -36.04 17.33
C ASP A 159 33.75 -36.16 15.79
N SER A 160 34.09 -35.04 15.16
CA SER A 160 33.97 -34.74 13.72
C SER A 160 35.12 -35.29 12.85
N ARG A 161 35.81 -36.33 13.31
CA ARG A 161 36.98 -36.91 12.63
C ARG A 161 36.70 -38.18 11.83
N ASP A 162 35.49 -38.76 11.94
CA ASP A 162 35.16 -40.05 11.31
C ASP A 162 34.61 -39.95 9.87
N ILE A 163 34.23 -38.76 9.40
CA ILE A 163 33.59 -38.61 8.07
C ILE A 163 34.62 -38.66 6.92
N ILE A 164 35.90 -38.36 7.19
CA ILE A 164 36.94 -38.36 6.15
C ILE A 164 37.42 -39.80 5.79
N GLY A 165 37.06 -40.81 6.60
CA GLY A 165 37.36 -42.22 6.33
C GLY A 165 36.40 -42.90 5.35
N ALA A 166 35.14 -42.46 5.27
CA ALA A 166 34.10 -43.17 4.51
C ALA A 166 34.11 -42.86 2.99
N VAL A 167 34.92 -41.91 2.53
CA VAL A 167 35.00 -41.52 1.11
C VAL A 167 36.04 -42.36 0.33
N LYS A 168 36.78 -43.26 0.99
CA LYS A 168 37.90 -43.98 0.37
C LYS A 168 37.65 -45.46 0.01
N ASP A 169 36.47 -46.00 0.33
CA ASP A 169 36.15 -47.42 0.10
C ASP A 169 35.14 -47.67 -1.03
N GLU A 170 34.70 -46.64 -1.77
CA GLU A 170 33.75 -46.79 -2.89
C GLU A 170 34.39 -46.63 -4.28
N GLU A 171 35.71 -46.85 -4.39
CA GLU A 171 36.45 -46.89 -5.67
C GLU A 171 37.23 -48.20 -5.84
N VAL A 172 36.62 -49.35 -5.51
CA VAL A 172 37.05 -50.67 -5.98
C VAL A 172 35.84 -51.62 -6.01
N ASP A 173 35.21 -51.80 -7.18
CA ASP A 173 34.95 -53.11 -7.81
C ASP A 173 33.84 -52.99 -8.87
N SER A 174 34.23 -53.35 -10.11
CA SER A 174 33.44 -53.71 -11.30
C SER A 174 32.85 -52.60 -12.19
#